data_AF-A0A447TYM3-F1
#
_entry.id   AF-A0A447TYM3-F1
#
_cell.length_a   1.000
_cell.length_b   1.000
_cell.length_c   1.000
_cell.angle_alpha   90.00
_cell.angle_beta   90.00
_cell.angle_gamma   90.00
#
_symmetry.space_group_name_H-M   'P 1'
#
loop_
_entity.id
_entity.type
_entity.pdbx_description
1 polymer ?
#
loop_
_entity_poly.entity_id
_entity_poly.type
_entity_poly.pdbx_seq_one_letter_code
_entity_poly.pdbx_strand_id
1 'polypeptide(L)' 'MFKERMTPEELANLTGYSRQTINKWVRKEGWATSPKPGVQGGKARLVHVNETGS' A
#
# COMPACT_ATOMS: atom_id res chain seq x y z
N MET A 1 5.81 15.90 -3.47
CA MET A 1 6.21 14.64 -4.13
C MET A 1 5.63 13.48 -3.33
N PHE A 2 4.80 12.63 -3.95
CA PHE A 2 4.21 11.48 -3.26
C PHE A 2 5.29 10.42 -3.01
N LYS A 3 5.23 9.72 -1.87
CA LYS A 3 6.13 8.58 -1.60
C LYS A 3 5.91 7.52 -2.68
N GLU A 4 6.97 6.86 -3.16
CA GLU A 4 6.85 5.80 -4.16
C GLU A 4 6.13 4.55 -3.64
N ARG A 5 6.20 4.33 -2.31
CA ARG A 5 5.57 3.22 -1.63
C ARG A 5 4.92 3.69 -0.32
N MET A 6 3.72 3.22 -0.04
CA MET A 6 2.93 3.60 1.14
C MET A 6 2.26 2.39 1.76
N THR A 7 2.13 2.36 3.08
CA THR A 7 1.30 1.33 3.74
C THR A 7 -0.19 1.53 3.39
N PRO A 8 -1.03 0.49 3.48
CA PRO A 8 -2.48 0.65 3.31
C PRO A 8 -3.12 1.66 4.27
N GLU A 9 -2.49 1.90 5.43
CA GLU A 9 -2.93 2.88 6.42
C GLU A 9 -2.54 4.31 6.02
N GLU A 10 -1.33 4.52 5.51
CA GLU A 10 -0.95 5.82 4.94
C GLU A 10 -1.81 6.18 3.72
N LEU A 11 -2.14 5.20 2.88
CA LEU A 11 -3.08 5.38 1.76
C LEU A 11 -4.48 5.76 2.24
N ALA A 12 -4.99 5.07 3.26
CA ALA A 12 -6.28 5.38 3.87
C ALA A 12 -6.34 6.83 4.37
N ASN A 13 -5.29 7.28 5.07
CA ASN A 13 -5.20 8.65 5.57
C ASN A 13 -5.09 9.68 4.43
N LEU A 14 -4.41 9.33 3.33
CA LEU A 14 -4.23 10.24 2.19
C LEU A 14 -5.52 10.39 1.36
N THR A 15 -6.25 9.29 1.13
CA THR A 15 -7.42 9.29 0.23
C THR A 15 -8.75 9.46 0.96
N GLY A 16 -8.77 9.36 2.29
CA GLY A 16 -10.00 9.35 3.10
C GLY A 16 -10.79 8.02 3.04
N TYR A 17 -10.23 6.98 2.42
CA TYR A 17 -10.86 5.66 2.39
C TYR A 17 -10.44 4.82 3.60
N SER A 18 -11.24 3.81 3.95
CA SER A 18 -10.83 2.88 5.01
C SER A 18 -9.65 2.02 4.57
N ARG A 19 -8.81 1.62 5.53
CA ARG A 19 -7.74 0.61 5.32
C ARG A 19 -8.27 -0.69 4.70
N GLN A 20 -9.51 -1.07 5.01
CA GLN A 20 -10.15 -2.27 4.44
C GLN A 20 -10.45 -2.10 2.95
N THR A 21 -10.93 -0.92 2.55
CA THR A 21 -11.15 -0.57 1.14
C THR A 21 -9.85 -0.64 0.36
N ILE A 22 -8.77 -0.04 0.87
CA ILE A 22 -7.45 -0.11 0.24
C ILE A 22 -6.99 -1.57 0.10
N ASN A 23 -7.08 -2.38 1.17
CA ASN A 23 -6.71 -3.80 1.10
C ASN A 23 -7.59 -4.61 0.13
N LYS A 24 -8.84 -4.22 -0.06
CA LYS A 24 -9.73 -4.86 -1.05
C LYS A 24 -9.22 -4.58 -2.45
N TRP A 25 -8.85 -3.34 -2.77
CA TRP A 25 -8.27 -3.00 -4.07
C TRP A 25 -6.92 -3.65 -4.30
N VAL A 26 -6.02 -3.64 -3.31
CA VAL A 26 -4.72 -4.34 -3.41
C VAL A 26 -4.91 -5.80 -3.83
N ARG A 27 -5.89 -6.51 -3.25
CA ARG A 27 -6.17 -7.90 -3.61
C ARG A 27 -6.92 -8.05 -4.94
N LYS A 28 -7.95 -7.24 -5.17
CA LYS A 28 -8.85 -7.35 -6.32
C LYS A 28 -8.20 -6.90 -7.62
N GLU A 29 -7.43 -5.83 -7.56
CA GLU A 29 -6.76 -5.20 -8.70
C GLU A 29 -5.28 -5.63 -8.81
N GLY A 30 -4.81 -6.50 -7.90
CA GLY A 30 -3.46 -7.06 -7.96
C GLY A 30 -2.33 -6.03 -7.80
N TRP A 31 -2.53 -4.99 -6.99
CA TRP A 31 -1.53 -3.93 -6.84
C TRP A 31 -0.20 -4.47 -6.30
N ALA A 32 0.91 -3.97 -6.86
CA ALA A 32 2.25 -4.37 -6.44
C ALA A 32 2.49 -4.01 -4.97
N THR A 33 3.00 -4.98 -4.22
CA THR A 33 3.38 -4.79 -2.81
C THR A 33 4.75 -5.37 -2.51
N SER A 34 5.47 -4.73 -1.60
CA SER A 34 6.72 -5.26 -1.04
C SER A 34 6.62 -5.38 0.49
N PRO A 35 7.36 -6.32 1.12
CA PRO A 35 7.47 -6.36 2.58
C PRO A 35 7.96 -5.03 3.13
N LYS A 36 7.50 -4.64 4.32
CA LYS A 36 8.04 -3.50 5.07
C LYS A 36 9.21 -3.98 5.95
N PRO A 37 10.45 -3.55 5.70
CA PRO A 37 11.61 -3.95 6.52
C PRO A 37 11.44 -3.50 7.97
N GLY A 38 11.97 -4.30 8.92
CA GLY A 38 12.05 -3.91 10.33
C GLY A 38 10.74 -4.01 11.13
N VAL A 39 9.66 -4.52 10.55
CA VAL A 39 8.42 -4.78 11.32
C VAL A 39 8.51 -6.14 12.00
N GLN A 40 8.44 -6.13 13.33
CA GLN A 40 8.40 -7.34 14.15
C GLN A 40 7.23 -8.24 13.70
N GLY A 41 7.55 -9.43 13.21
CA GLY A 41 6.57 -10.39 12.68
C GLY A 41 6.30 -10.32 11.16
N GLY A 42 6.95 -9.44 10.40
CA GLY A 42 7.04 -9.52 8.93
C GLY A 42 5.75 -9.36 8.12
N LYS A 43 4.60 -9.09 8.76
CA LYS A 43 3.29 -9.04 8.09
C LYS A 43 2.96 -7.72 7.40
N ALA A 44 3.70 -6.65 7.68
CA ALA A 44 3.45 -5.35 7.10
C ALA A 44 3.93 -5.27 5.65
N ARG A 45 3.14 -4.62 4.79
CA ARG A 45 3.42 -4.44 3.37
C ARG A 45 3.31 -2.98 2.97
N LEU A 46 4.10 -2.60 1.97
CA LEU A 46 4.04 -1.33 1.28
C LEU A 46 3.43 -1.55 -0.10
N VAL A 47 2.45 -0.74 -0.46
CA VAL A 47 1.82 -0.65 -1.78
C VAL A 47 2.63 0.30 -2.64
N HIS A 48 2.94 -0.09 -3.88
CA HIS A 48 3.66 0.76 -4.83
C HIS A 48 2.63 1.70 -5.49
N VAL A 49 2.86 3.01 -5.39
CA VAL A 49 1.87 4.05 -5.75
C VAL A 49 2.30 4.91 -6.95
N ASN A 50 3.58 4.86 -7.34
CA ASN A 50 4.10 5.62 -8.50
C ASN A 50 4.54 4.73 -9.66
N GLU A 51 4.25 3.42 -9.63
CA GLU A 51 4.55 2.52 -10.74
C GLU A 51 3.37 2.53 -11.73
N THR A 52 3.14 3.68 -12.36
CA THR A 52 2.33 3.72 -13.58
C THR A 52 3.13 3.08 -14.70
N GLY A 53 2.57 2.04 -15.32
CA GLY A 53 3.20 1.23 -16.36
C GLY A 53 3.99 2.05 -17.37
N SER A 54 5.23 1.62 -17.59
CA SER A 54 6.07 2.01 -18.72
C SER A 54 5.46 1.56 -20.04
#